data_AF-A0A5J4QMG5-F1
#
_entry.id   AF-A0A5J4QMG5-F1
#
_cell.length_a   1.000
_cell.length_b   1.000
_cell.length_c   1.000
_cell.angle_alpha   90.00
_cell.angle_beta   90.00
_cell.angle_gamma   90.00
#
_symmetry.space_group_name_H-M   'P 1'
#
loop_
_entity.id
_entity.type
_entity.pdbx_description
1 polymer ?
#
loop_
_entity_poly.entity_id
_entity_poly.type
_entity_poly.pdbx_seq_one_letter_code
_entity_poly.pdbx_strand_id
1 'polypeptide(L)'
;MIAYRNLTKDEILQLKNQSCSADDWDKVMVVEDFTPEYVTETCFSGIVRLGVFQSEFTLPGGIKKHSGLCRVTLHNVVLGNDCYIRNIQNYIANYEVGDNTFIENVDILLTDGLTTFGNGVPVAVLNETGGREVFINDKLSAHQAYILAMYRHRPEFINRMKQITGYYSNKHASTTGQIGNHATIVNTGSIRNVRIGEHCHIEGACRLNNGSINSNEFAPVHIGHGVMCEDFIICSGSHVDDGTILTRCFVGQACQLGHNYSATDSLFFSNCHGENGEACAIFAGPFTVTHHKSTLLIAGMFSFMNAGSGSNQSNHMYKLGPIHQGTMERGA
;
A
#
# COMPACT_ATOMS: atom_id res chain seq x y z
N MET A 1 1.08 -7.79 27.13
CA MET A 1 2.34 -8.10 26.45
C MET A 1 2.32 -9.58 26.17
N ILE A 2 2.46 -9.98 24.91
CA ILE A 2 2.61 -11.38 24.53
C ILE A 2 4.01 -11.80 25.01
N ALA A 3 4.07 -12.80 25.89
CA ALA A 3 5.32 -13.36 26.35
C ALA A 3 5.84 -14.33 25.28
N TYR A 4 7.06 -14.10 24.82
CA TYR A 4 7.74 -14.99 23.89
C TYR A 4 8.72 -15.87 24.67
N ARG A 5 8.73 -17.16 24.37
CA ARG A 5 9.68 -18.15 24.87
C ARG A 5 10.53 -18.70 23.73
N ASN A 6 11.68 -19.25 24.06
CA ASN A 6 12.46 -20.00 23.09
C ASN A 6 11.79 -21.34 22.79
N LEU A 7 12.09 -21.88 21.61
CA LEU A 7 11.68 -23.24 21.25
C LEU A 7 12.33 -24.27 22.18
N THR A 8 11.55 -25.29 22.54
CA THR A 8 12.05 -26.47 23.26
C THR A 8 12.81 -27.39 22.31
N LYS A 9 13.62 -28.30 22.86
CA LYS A 9 14.39 -29.26 22.05
C LYS A 9 13.49 -30.17 21.21
N ASP A 10 12.34 -30.56 21.75
CA ASP A 10 11.38 -31.43 21.07
C ASP A 10 10.71 -30.70 19.91
N GLU A 11 10.31 -29.42 20.09
CA GLU A 11 9.77 -28.57 19.03
C GLU A 11 10.79 -28.35 17.91
N ILE A 12 12.07 -28.09 18.25
CA ILE A 12 13.14 -27.94 17.25
C ILE A 12 13.32 -29.24 16.45
N LEU A 13 13.27 -30.41 17.10
CA LEU A 13 13.39 -31.69 16.42
C LEU A 13 12.21 -31.93 15.47
N GLN A 14 10.99 -31.59 15.90
CA GLN A 14 9.80 -31.69 15.06
C GLN A 14 9.89 -30.77 13.83
N LEU A 15 10.27 -29.50 14.02
CA LEU A 15 10.46 -28.55 12.92
C LEU A 15 11.51 -29.04 11.91
N LYS A 16 12.63 -29.61 12.39
CA LYS A 16 13.65 -30.22 11.53
C LYS A 16 13.12 -31.42 10.74
N ASN A 17 12.29 -32.27 11.35
CA ASN A 17 11.64 -33.39 10.66
C ASN A 17 10.62 -32.93 9.61
N GLN A 18 10.02 -31.76 9.79
CA GLN A 18 9.14 -31.11 8.82
C GLN A 18 9.90 -30.31 7.75
N SER A 19 11.21 -30.57 7.58
CA SER A 19 12.09 -29.88 6.62
C SER A 19 12.25 -28.39 6.89
N CYS A 20 12.09 -27.93 8.13
CA CYS A 20 12.39 -26.55 8.50
C CYS A 20 13.86 -26.39 8.87
N SER A 21 14.41 -25.23 8.54
CA SER A 21 15.78 -24.83 8.88
C SER A 21 15.80 -23.48 9.55
N ALA A 22 16.80 -23.24 10.40
CA ALA A 22 17.02 -21.94 11.01
C ALA A 22 18.51 -21.64 11.06
N ASP A 23 18.90 -20.39 10.80
CA ASP A 23 20.29 -19.93 10.98
C ASP A 23 20.74 -20.08 12.45
N ASP A 24 19.83 -19.74 13.37
CA ASP A 24 20.03 -19.83 14.80
C ASP A 24 18.67 -20.03 15.50
N TRP A 25 18.45 -21.22 16.07
CA TRP A 25 17.20 -21.57 16.73
C TRP A 25 16.95 -20.74 18.00
N ASP A 26 17.99 -20.17 18.62
CA ASP A 26 17.84 -19.32 19.80
C ASP A 26 17.21 -17.95 19.45
N LYS A 27 17.22 -17.56 18.17
CA LYS A 27 16.58 -16.33 17.67
C LYS A 27 15.14 -16.54 17.20
N VAL A 28 14.68 -17.79 17.16
CA VAL A 28 13.29 -18.14 16.85
C VAL A 28 12.53 -18.28 18.16
N MET A 29 11.64 -17.33 18.42
CA MET A 29 10.82 -17.30 19.62
C MET A 29 9.36 -17.55 19.29
N VAL A 30 8.65 -18.20 20.20
CA VAL A 30 7.26 -18.60 20.04
C VAL A 30 6.44 -18.21 21.27
N VAL A 31 5.13 -18.10 21.11
CA VAL A 31 4.20 -17.93 22.23
C VAL A 31 4.02 -19.24 23.01
N GLU A 32 3.49 -19.17 24.24
CA GLU A 32 3.39 -20.36 25.12
C GLU A 32 2.61 -21.52 24.49
N ASP A 33 1.46 -21.23 23.88
CA ASP A 33 0.52 -22.20 23.27
C ASP A 33 0.87 -22.57 21.81
N PHE A 34 2.09 -22.29 21.37
CA PHE A 34 2.53 -22.59 20.01
C PHE A 34 2.59 -24.10 19.74
N THR A 35 2.07 -24.52 18.57
CA THR A 35 2.20 -25.89 18.07
C THR A 35 2.99 -25.91 16.75
N PRO A 36 4.07 -26.71 16.65
CA PRO A 36 4.87 -26.81 15.43
C PRO A 36 4.20 -27.62 14.31
N GLU A 37 3.04 -28.24 14.53
CA GLU A 37 2.39 -29.18 13.60
C GLU A 37 2.12 -28.57 12.21
N TYR A 38 1.77 -27.30 12.16
CA TYR A 38 1.39 -26.59 10.94
C TYR A 38 2.52 -25.74 10.34
N VAL A 39 3.77 -26.03 10.70
CA VAL A 39 4.97 -25.38 10.16
C VAL A 39 5.79 -26.41 9.39
N THR A 40 5.91 -26.25 8.07
CA THR A 40 6.60 -27.20 7.18
C THR A 40 7.45 -26.47 6.15
N GLU A 41 8.58 -27.05 5.75
CA GLU A 41 9.45 -26.53 4.67
C GLU A 41 9.73 -25.01 4.83
N THR A 42 9.99 -24.57 6.06
CA THR A 42 10.17 -23.15 6.38
C THR A 42 11.62 -22.86 6.77
N CYS A 43 12.20 -21.81 6.20
CA CYS A 43 13.55 -21.34 6.50
C CYS A 43 13.48 -20.07 7.35
N PHE A 44 14.05 -20.12 8.55
CA PHE A 44 14.09 -19.00 9.49
C PHE A 44 15.47 -18.36 9.51
N SER A 45 15.52 -17.03 9.39
CA SER A 45 16.75 -16.25 9.44
C SER A 45 16.57 -15.01 10.30
N GLY A 46 17.63 -14.59 10.97
CA GLY A 46 17.59 -13.42 11.86
C GLY A 46 16.67 -13.64 13.07
N ILE A 47 15.92 -12.61 13.47
CA ILE A 47 15.02 -12.67 14.64
C ILE A 47 13.61 -13.00 14.17
N VAL A 48 13.10 -14.18 14.50
CA VAL A 48 11.75 -14.58 14.12
C VAL A 48 10.89 -14.79 15.37
N ARG A 49 9.68 -14.23 15.36
CA ARG A 49 8.69 -14.42 16.42
C ARG A 49 7.41 -14.99 15.83
N LEU A 50 6.90 -16.08 16.38
CA LEU A 50 5.70 -16.76 15.89
C LEU A 50 4.57 -16.72 16.93
N GLY A 51 3.35 -16.39 16.47
CA GLY A 51 2.11 -16.56 17.22
C GLY A 51 1.58 -18.00 17.16
N VAL A 52 0.35 -18.22 17.62
CA VAL A 52 -0.32 -19.54 17.52
C VAL A 52 -0.88 -19.81 16.12
N PHE A 53 -1.10 -21.07 15.77
CA PHE A 53 -1.79 -21.46 14.54
C PHE A 53 -2.92 -22.43 14.89
N GLN A 54 -4.14 -21.92 15.08
CA GLN A 54 -5.30 -22.71 15.51
C GLN A 54 -6.54 -22.47 14.63
N SER A 55 -6.57 -21.39 13.87
CA SER A 55 -7.69 -21.05 13.00
C SER A 55 -7.69 -21.79 11.66
N GLU A 56 -8.88 -21.90 11.07
CA GLU A 56 -9.07 -22.32 9.69
C GLU A 56 -9.69 -21.19 8.87
N PHE A 57 -9.16 -20.98 7.67
CA PHE A 57 -9.69 -20.08 6.66
C PHE A 57 -10.60 -20.85 5.70
N THR A 58 -11.79 -20.32 5.42
CA THR A 58 -12.68 -20.86 4.38
C THR A 58 -12.57 -19.98 3.14
N LEU A 59 -12.03 -20.53 2.06
CA LEU A 59 -11.89 -19.85 0.79
C LEU A 59 -13.17 -19.98 -0.08
N PRO A 60 -13.35 -19.08 -1.07
CA PRO A 60 -14.36 -19.25 -2.10
C PRO A 60 -14.31 -20.66 -2.72
N GLY A 61 -15.49 -21.28 -2.90
CA GLY A 61 -15.60 -22.67 -3.33
C GLY A 61 -15.60 -23.70 -2.18
N GLY A 62 -15.54 -23.27 -0.92
CA GLY A 62 -15.72 -24.13 0.25
C GLY A 62 -14.46 -24.90 0.68
N ILE A 63 -13.30 -24.54 0.13
CA ILE A 63 -12.01 -25.12 0.54
C ILE A 63 -11.63 -24.55 1.90
N LYS A 64 -11.31 -25.44 2.85
CA LYS A 64 -10.78 -25.07 4.15
C LYS A 64 -9.27 -25.20 4.18
N LYS A 65 -8.61 -24.19 4.72
CA LYS A 65 -7.15 -24.11 4.85
C LYS A 65 -6.80 -23.76 6.29
N HIS A 66 -6.05 -24.63 6.96
CA HIS A 66 -5.57 -24.37 8.31
C HIS A 66 -4.45 -23.32 8.30
N SER A 67 -4.46 -22.40 9.27
CA SER A 67 -3.37 -21.45 9.56
C SER A 67 -2.04 -22.16 9.75
N GLY A 68 -0.93 -21.48 9.48
CA GLY A 68 0.41 -22.06 9.55
C GLY A 68 1.32 -21.63 8.39
N LEU A 69 2.54 -22.17 8.43
CA LEU A 69 3.64 -21.82 7.52
C LEU A 69 3.98 -23.03 6.64
N CYS A 70 4.04 -22.82 5.33
CA CYS A 70 4.45 -23.89 4.41
C CYS A 70 5.23 -23.34 3.23
N ARG A 71 6.46 -23.82 3.01
CA ARG A 71 7.32 -23.37 1.89
C ARG A 71 7.51 -21.85 1.93
N VAL A 72 8.18 -21.39 2.98
CA VAL A 72 8.39 -19.96 3.25
C VAL A 72 9.80 -19.71 3.75
N THR A 73 10.42 -18.63 3.29
CA THR A 73 11.65 -18.09 3.89
C THR A 73 11.32 -16.80 4.65
N LEU A 74 11.58 -16.77 5.95
CA LEU A 74 11.32 -15.63 6.83
C LEU A 74 12.65 -15.06 7.36
N HIS A 75 12.85 -13.75 7.23
CA HIS A 75 14.02 -13.04 7.76
C HIS A 75 13.62 -11.83 8.60
N ASN A 76 13.94 -11.79 9.89
CA ASN A 76 13.54 -10.70 10.81
C ASN A 76 12.03 -10.42 10.77
N VAL A 77 11.21 -11.46 11.00
CA VAL A 77 9.76 -11.36 10.89
C VAL A 77 9.08 -11.63 12.24
N VAL A 78 8.10 -10.82 12.57
CA VAL A 78 7.17 -11.08 13.69
C VAL A 78 5.83 -11.45 13.09
N LEU A 79 5.34 -12.65 13.39
CA LEU A 79 4.02 -13.10 13.00
C LEU A 79 3.09 -13.09 14.20
N GLY A 80 1.91 -12.51 14.00
CA GLY A 80 0.78 -12.61 14.91
C GLY A 80 0.19 -14.02 14.95
N ASN A 81 -0.90 -14.14 15.67
CA ASN A 81 -1.66 -15.38 15.78
C ASN A 81 -2.42 -15.67 14.48
N ASP A 82 -2.62 -16.95 14.20
CA ASP A 82 -3.53 -17.45 13.19
C ASP A 82 -3.20 -16.97 11.76
N CYS A 83 -1.93 -16.69 11.50
CA CYS A 83 -1.46 -16.32 10.16
C CYS A 83 -1.40 -17.55 9.25
N TYR A 84 -1.91 -17.43 8.02
CA TYR A 84 -1.70 -18.39 6.95
C TYR A 84 -0.65 -17.83 5.99
N ILE A 85 0.54 -18.44 5.93
CA ILE A 85 1.58 -18.03 4.98
C ILE A 85 2.08 -19.25 4.21
N ARG A 86 1.79 -19.34 2.91
CA ARG A 86 2.23 -20.48 2.10
C ARG A 86 2.80 -20.11 0.74
N ASN A 87 3.73 -20.95 0.29
CA ASN A 87 4.31 -20.96 -1.06
C ASN A 87 4.94 -19.62 -1.44
N ILE A 88 5.67 -19.01 -0.52
CA ILE A 88 6.43 -17.80 -0.83
C ILE A 88 7.63 -18.22 -1.66
N GLN A 89 7.66 -17.85 -2.93
CA GLN A 89 8.66 -18.34 -3.87
C GLN A 89 10.08 -17.83 -3.54
N ASN A 90 10.16 -16.66 -2.92
CA ASN A 90 11.43 -16.04 -2.53
C ASN A 90 11.50 -15.93 -0.99
N TYR A 91 11.14 -14.78 -0.42
CA TYR A 91 11.23 -14.54 1.01
C TYR A 91 10.35 -13.38 1.49
N ILE A 92 10.09 -13.39 2.79
CA ILE A 92 9.54 -12.28 3.56
C ILE A 92 10.64 -11.75 4.47
N ALA A 93 10.94 -10.44 4.40
CA ALA A 93 12.01 -9.84 5.19
C ALA A 93 11.62 -8.52 5.87
N ASN A 94 11.97 -8.38 7.15
CA ASN A 94 11.78 -7.16 7.95
C ASN A 94 10.31 -6.70 7.98
N TYR A 95 9.42 -7.59 8.42
CA TYR A 95 7.98 -7.31 8.53
C TYR A 95 7.40 -7.77 9.87
N GLU A 96 6.46 -6.97 10.38
CA GLU A 96 5.52 -7.35 11.44
C GLU A 96 4.17 -7.63 10.78
N VAL A 97 3.69 -8.85 10.94
CA VAL A 97 2.43 -9.32 10.37
C VAL A 97 1.44 -9.52 11.50
N GLY A 98 0.28 -8.87 11.39
CA GLY A 98 -0.80 -8.93 12.36
C GLY A 98 -1.49 -10.30 12.40
N ASP A 99 -2.50 -10.39 13.25
CA ASP A 99 -3.26 -11.62 13.48
C ASP A 99 -4.21 -11.92 12.31
N ASN A 100 -4.55 -13.19 12.11
CA ASN A 100 -5.51 -13.67 11.12
C ASN A 100 -5.21 -13.23 9.68
N THR A 101 -3.94 -13.02 9.35
CA THR A 101 -3.54 -12.64 7.99
C THR A 101 -3.47 -13.84 7.06
N PHE A 102 -3.76 -13.61 5.78
CA PHE A 102 -3.71 -14.63 4.75
C PHE A 102 -2.73 -14.19 3.66
N ILE A 103 -1.58 -14.87 3.55
CA ILE A 103 -0.53 -14.57 2.58
C ILE A 103 -0.22 -15.82 1.77
N GLU A 104 -0.39 -15.76 0.45
CA GLU A 104 -0.15 -16.93 -0.42
C GLU A 104 0.47 -16.54 -1.76
N ASN A 105 1.44 -17.34 -2.20
CA ASN A 105 2.10 -17.20 -3.51
C ASN A 105 2.66 -15.78 -3.77
N VAL A 106 3.20 -15.12 -2.74
CA VAL A 106 3.93 -13.86 -2.93
C VAL A 106 5.36 -14.20 -3.36
N ASP A 107 5.90 -13.50 -4.36
CA ASP A 107 7.30 -13.67 -4.73
C ASP A 107 8.20 -13.04 -3.67
N ILE A 108 8.15 -11.71 -3.52
CA ILE A 108 8.99 -10.97 -2.58
C ILE A 108 8.14 -10.00 -1.75
N LEU A 109 8.28 -10.06 -0.42
CA LEU A 109 7.72 -9.07 0.51
C LEU A 109 8.82 -8.57 1.46
N LEU A 110 9.37 -7.39 1.23
CA LEU A 110 10.52 -6.91 2.00
C LEU A 110 10.46 -5.43 2.37
N THR A 111 11.01 -5.12 3.55
CA THR A 111 11.38 -3.74 3.89
C THR A 111 12.90 -3.64 3.89
N ASP A 112 13.43 -2.68 3.15
CA ASP A 112 14.85 -2.45 2.94
C ASP A 112 15.21 -1.01 3.30
N GLY A 113 16.16 -0.89 4.23
CA GLY A 113 16.59 0.38 4.80
C GLY A 113 15.53 1.08 5.64
N LEU A 114 15.86 2.29 6.09
CA LEU A 114 14.90 3.17 6.76
C LEU A 114 13.96 3.77 5.70
N THR A 115 12.67 3.47 5.80
CA THR A 115 11.65 3.98 4.88
C THR A 115 10.52 4.70 5.63
N THR A 116 9.88 5.65 4.96
CA THR A 116 8.68 6.37 5.45
C THR A 116 7.38 5.82 4.86
N PHE A 117 7.44 4.75 4.04
CA PHE A 117 6.28 4.11 3.42
C PHE A 117 5.46 5.12 2.59
N GLY A 118 6.11 5.88 1.70
CA GLY A 118 5.47 6.93 0.88
C GLY A 118 5.13 8.23 1.61
N ASN A 119 5.16 8.27 2.96
CA ASN A 119 4.89 9.50 3.70
C ASN A 119 6.01 10.53 3.52
N GLY A 120 5.65 11.74 3.12
CA GLY A 120 6.55 12.85 2.86
C GLY A 120 7.08 12.91 1.44
N VAL A 121 6.60 12.04 0.54
CA VAL A 121 6.92 12.15 -0.89
C VAL A 121 6.32 13.45 -1.45
N PRO A 122 7.10 14.29 -2.15
CA PRO A 122 6.58 15.45 -2.84
C PRO A 122 5.87 15.03 -4.14
N VAL A 123 4.64 15.50 -4.31
CA VAL A 123 3.82 15.27 -5.51
C VAL A 123 3.60 16.59 -6.23
N ALA A 124 4.03 16.68 -7.49
CA ALA A 124 3.98 17.91 -8.28
C ALA A 124 2.61 18.11 -8.94
N VAL A 125 1.67 18.69 -8.19
CA VAL A 125 0.33 18.99 -8.71
C VAL A 125 0.25 20.31 -9.47
N LEU A 126 -0.70 20.40 -10.41
CA LEU A 126 -1.05 21.57 -11.22
C LEU A 126 0.04 22.10 -12.14
N ASN A 127 1.28 21.64 -12.01
CA ASN A 127 2.40 22.00 -12.85
C ASN A 127 3.37 20.83 -12.93
N GLU A 128 3.49 20.24 -14.12
CA GLU A 128 4.40 19.12 -14.40
C GLU A 128 5.88 19.48 -14.19
N THR A 129 6.22 20.78 -14.21
CA THR A 129 7.59 21.26 -13.96
C THR A 129 7.88 21.54 -12.48
N GLY A 130 6.91 21.31 -11.58
CA GLY A 130 7.06 21.49 -10.12
C GLY A 130 6.71 22.90 -9.61
N GLY A 131 7.19 23.22 -8.40
CA GLY A 131 6.94 24.49 -7.71
C GLY A 131 5.57 24.62 -7.02
N ARG A 132 4.82 23.51 -6.96
CA ARG A 132 3.54 23.34 -6.23
C ARG A 132 3.46 21.97 -5.56
N GLU A 133 4.57 21.54 -4.98
CA GLU A 133 4.67 20.21 -4.40
C GLU A 133 3.79 20.09 -3.15
N VAL A 134 2.94 19.06 -3.14
CA VAL A 134 2.20 18.63 -1.96
C VAL A 134 2.87 17.39 -1.41
N PHE A 135 3.20 17.40 -0.12
CA PHE A 135 3.85 16.29 0.55
C PHE A 135 2.79 15.31 1.03
N ILE A 136 2.66 14.17 0.35
CA ILE A 136 1.63 13.18 0.67
C ILE A 136 1.92 12.54 2.02
N ASN A 137 0.88 12.33 2.82
CA ASN A 137 0.97 11.64 4.10
C ASN A 137 -0.39 11.03 4.46
N ASP A 138 -0.40 10.09 5.39
CA ASP A 138 -1.61 9.35 5.78
C ASP A 138 -2.76 10.27 6.27
N LYS A 139 -2.45 11.50 6.70
CA LYS A 139 -3.40 12.47 7.23
C LYS A 139 -3.69 13.63 6.27
N LEU A 140 -3.23 13.54 5.02
CA LEU A 140 -3.41 14.61 4.04
C LEU A 140 -4.90 14.80 3.73
N SER A 141 -5.41 15.98 4.03
CA SER A 141 -6.76 16.39 3.62
C SER A 141 -6.74 17.25 2.35
N ALA A 142 -7.85 17.26 1.61
CA ALA A 142 -8.03 18.12 0.44
C ALA A 142 -7.75 19.60 0.76
N HIS A 143 -8.20 20.07 1.93
CA HIS A 143 -7.96 21.44 2.39
C HIS A 143 -6.47 21.73 2.59
N GLN A 144 -5.75 20.85 3.29
CA GLN A 144 -4.31 21.02 3.50
C GLN A 144 -3.54 21.00 2.18
N ALA A 145 -3.87 20.06 1.29
CA ALA A 145 -3.26 19.95 -0.02
C ALA A 145 -3.53 21.20 -0.88
N TYR A 146 -4.78 21.70 -0.88
CA TYR A 146 -5.15 22.92 -1.59
C TYR A 146 -4.36 24.13 -1.09
N ILE A 147 -4.25 24.27 0.24
CA ILE A 147 -3.49 25.38 0.83
C ILE A 147 -2.01 25.29 0.42
N LEU A 148 -1.41 24.09 0.47
CA LEU A 148 -0.03 23.85 0.06
C LEU A 148 0.21 24.17 -1.43
N ALA A 149 -0.67 23.72 -2.31
CA ALA A 149 -0.53 23.92 -3.76
C ALA A 149 -0.77 25.37 -4.19
N MET A 150 -1.77 26.04 -3.61
CA MET A 150 -2.23 27.36 -4.09
C MET A 150 -1.54 28.53 -3.40
N TYR A 151 -1.23 28.44 -2.10
CA TYR A 151 -0.62 29.55 -1.34
C TYR A 151 0.92 29.52 -1.38
N ARG A 152 1.49 29.14 -2.53
CA ARG A 152 2.93 28.96 -2.73
C ARG A 152 3.78 30.21 -2.46
N HIS A 153 3.16 31.38 -2.54
CA HIS A 153 3.82 32.68 -2.33
C HIS A 153 4.06 33.01 -0.85
N ARG A 154 3.75 32.09 0.07
CA ARG A 154 4.00 32.21 1.52
C ARG A 154 5.09 31.21 1.96
N PRO A 155 6.38 31.52 1.71
CA PRO A 155 7.47 30.54 1.88
C PRO A 155 7.64 30.07 3.33
N GLU A 156 7.44 30.97 4.31
CA GLU A 156 7.53 30.61 5.73
C GLU A 156 6.45 29.60 6.12
N PHE A 157 5.21 29.81 5.66
CA PHE A 157 4.10 28.89 5.92
C PHE A 157 4.37 27.51 5.30
N ILE A 158 4.81 27.47 4.04
CA ILE A 158 5.14 26.21 3.36
C ILE A 158 6.26 25.48 4.08
N ASN A 159 7.31 26.18 4.51
CA ASN A 159 8.40 25.58 5.26
C ASN A 159 7.92 25.00 6.59
N ARG A 160 7.00 25.67 7.29
CA ARG A 160 6.39 25.12 8.52
C ARG A 160 5.55 23.88 8.24
N MET A 161 4.74 23.89 7.18
CA MET A 161 3.96 22.71 6.80
C MET A 161 4.87 21.53 6.40
N LYS A 162 5.95 21.78 5.65
CA LYS A 162 6.98 20.79 5.33
C LYS A 162 7.60 20.19 6.59
N GLN A 163 7.91 21.02 7.59
CA GLN A 163 8.43 20.54 8.88
C GLN A 163 7.43 19.64 9.62
N ILE A 164 6.14 19.99 9.60
CA ILE A 164 5.08 19.18 10.23
C ILE A 164 4.96 17.82 9.52
N THR A 165 4.93 17.81 8.19
CA THR A 165 4.88 16.55 7.42
C THR A 165 6.16 15.74 7.64
N GLY A 166 7.34 16.37 7.60
CA GLY A 166 8.62 15.69 7.86
C GLY A 166 8.69 15.09 9.26
N TYR A 167 8.17 15.78 10.28
CA TYR A 167 8.07 15.23 11.63
C TYR A 167 7.16 13.99 11.67
N TYR A 168 6.00 14.03 11.00
CA TYR A 168 5.12 12.85 10.89
C TYR A 168 5.81 11.69 10.15
N SER A 169 6.38 11.95 8.99
CA SER A 169 7.09 10.94 8.18
C SER A 169 8.22 10.29 8.98
N ASN A 170 9.06 11.07 9.67
CA ASN A 170 10.17 10.56 10.46
C ASN A 170 9.69 9.80 11.71
N LYS A 171 8.59 10.23 12.33
CA LYS A 171 7.99 9.51 13.46
C LYS A 171 7.49 8.13 13.04
N HIS A 172 7.00 8.00 11.82
CA HIS A 172 6.48 6.76 11.25
C HIS A 172 7.50 6.02 10.38
N ALA A 173 8.73 6.52 10.28
CA ALA A 173 9.81 5.86 9.56
C ALA A 173 10.24 4.61 10.32
N SER A 174 10.44 3.52 9.59
CA SER A 174 10.84 2.24 10.18
C SER A 174 11.71 1.46 9.20
N THR A 175 12.56 0.61 9.75
CA THR A 175 13.26 -0.44 8.98
C THR A 175 12.41 -1.69 8.83
N THR A 176 11.26 -1.74 9.50
CA THR A 176 10.36 -2.88 9.56
C THR A 176 8.98 -2.45 9.05
N GLY A 177 8.49 -3.14 8.02
CA GLY A 177 7.16 -2.95 7.47
C GLY A 177 6.08 -3.54 8.37
N GLN A 178 4.84 -3.12 8.16
CA GLN A 178 3.71 -3.60 8.96
C GLN A 178 2.58 -4.07 8.04
N ILE A 179 2.01 -5.21 8.38
CA ILE A 179 0.77 -5.75 7.81
C ILE A 179 -0.24 -5.85 8.94
N GLY A 180 -1.37 -5.16 8.80
CA GLY A 180 -2.43 -5.16 9.80
C GLY A 180 -3.16 -6.50 9.90
N ASN A 181 -3.98 -6.63 10.94
CA ASN A 181 -4.80 -7.81 11.19
C ASN A 181 -5.78 -8.07 10.04
N HIS A 182 -6.13 -9.33 9.80
CA HIS A 182 -7.10 -9.75 8.78
C HIS A 182 -6.75 -9.31 7.34
N ALA A 183 -5.51 -8.91 7.06
CA ALA A 183 -5.08 -8.58 5.71
C ALA A 183 -4.93 -9.86 4.87
N THR A 184 -5.33 -9.79 3.60
CA THR A 184 -5.23 -10.85 2.62
C THR A 184 -4.33 -10.40 1.47
N ILE A 185 -3.26 -11.16 1.18
CA ILE A 185 -2.28 -10.87 0.13
C ILE A 185 -2.05 -12.15 -0.67
N VAL A 186 -2.54 -12.18 -1.90
CA VAL A 186 -2.57 -13.39 -2.72
C VAL A 186 -2.00 -13.11 -4.11
N ASN A 187 -1.18 -14.04 -4.62
CA ASN A 187 -0.65 -14.03 -5.99
C ASN A 187 0.01 -12.70 -6.38
N THR A 188 0.66 -12.05 -5.43
CA THR A 188 1.29 -10.74 -5.64
C THR A 188 2.77 -10.90 -6.00
N GLY A 189 3.26 -10.11 -6.94
CA GLY A 189 4.67 -10.13 -7.35
C GLY A 189 5.58 -9.55 -6.27
N SER A 190 5.86 -8.24 -6.35
CA SER A 190 6.80 -7.57 -5.45
C SER A 190 6.11 -6.52 -4.59
N ILE A 191 6.22 -6.67 -3.27
CA ILE A 191 5.88 -5.64 -2.28
C ILE A 191 7.18 -5.19 -1.59
N ARG A 192 7.56 -3.93 -1.78
CA ARG A 192 8.77 -3.35 -1.21
C ARG A 192 8.46 -2.06 -0.46
N ASN A 193 8.87 -1.99 0.80
CA ASN A 193 8.73 -0.79 1.63
C ASN A 193 7.27 -0.29 1.70
N VAL A 194 6.32 -1.21 1.90
CA VAL A 194 4.89 -0.88 1.96
C VAL A 194 4.31 -1.18 3.34
N ARG A 195 3.55 -0.24 3.89
CA ARG A 195 2.72 -0.45 5.08
C ARG A 195 1.31 -0.84 4.63
N ILE A 196 0.79 -1.94 5.14
CA ILE A 196 -0.51 -2.50 4.78
C ILE A 196 -1.41 -2.45 6.03
N GLY A 197 -2.53 -1.74 5.93
CA GLY A 197 -3.51 -1.62 7.01
C GLY A 197 -4.33 -2.89 7.21
N GLU A 198 -5.15 -2.87 8.25
CA GLU A 198 -6.00 -4.00 8.63
C GLU A 198 -7.10 -4.24 7.59
N HIS A 199 -7.53 -5.49 7.43
CA HIS A 199 -8.58 -5.90 6.48
C HIS A 199 -8.31 -5.51 5.01
N CYS A 200 -7.05 -5.21 4.66
CA CYS A 200 -6.69 -4.92 3.28
C CYS A 200 -6.77 -6.21 2.44
N HIS A 201 -7.28 -6.10 1.21
CA HIS A 201 -7.27 -7.19 0.24
C HIS A 201 -6.35 -6.83 -0.92
N ILE A 202 -5.27 -7.57 -1.11
CA ILE A 202 -4.33 -7.44 -2.22
C ILE A 202 -4.35 -8.76 -2.98
N GLU A 203 -4.77 -8.71 -4.24
CA GLU A 203 -4.90 -9.89 -5.08
C GLU A 203 -4.34 -9.60 -6.47
N GLY A 204 -3.29 -10.33 -6.85
CA GLY A 204 -2.74 -10.23 -8.21
C GLY A 204 -1.99 -8.92 -8.51
N ALA A 205 -1.62 -8.13 -7.51
CA ALA A 205 -0.84 -6.92 -7.71
C ALA A 205 0.53 -7.26 -8.33
N CYS A 206 0.96 -6.49 -9.33
CA CYS A 206 2.25 -6.73 -9.97
C CYS A 206 3.40 -6.16 -9.15
N ARG A 207 3.26 -4.90 -8.69
CA ARG A 207 4.33 -4.19 -8.01
C ARG A 207 3.80 -3.10 -7.09
N LEU A 208 4.18 -3.15 -5.81
CA LEU A 208 3.90 -2.08 -4.85
C LEU A 208 5.23 -1.64 -4.22
N ASN A 209 5.64 -0.40 -4.48
CA ASN A 209 6.91 0.14 -4.00
C ASN A 209 6.69 1.45 -3.24
N ASN A 210 7.26 1.53 -2.03
CA ASN A 210 7.28 2.72 -1.17
C ASN A 210 5.89 3.36 -0.98
N GLY A 211 5.02 2.75 -0.17
CA GLY A 211 3.68 3.31 0.03
C GLY A 211 2.95 2.88 1.29
N SER A 212 1.84 3.56 1.56
CA SER A 212 0.93 3.25 2.66
C SER A 212 -0.44 2.87 2.13
N ILE A 213 -0.99 1.76 2.61
CA ILE A 213 -2.36 1.34 2.35
C ILE A 213 -3.14 1.45 3.66
N ASN A 214 -3.87 2.55 3.82
CA ASN A 214 -4.60 2.88 5.04
C ASN A 214 -5.99 2.22 5.03
N SER A 215 -6.01 0.92 5.26
CA SER A 215 -7.21 0.07 5.34
C SER A 215 -7.70 -0.14 6.78
N ASN A 216 -8.99 -0.42 6.95
CA ASN A 216 -9.60 -0.81 8.23
C ASN A 216 -10.84 -1.71 8.01
N GLU A 217 -11.36 -2.30 9.09
CA GLU A 217 -12.52 -3.20 9.07
C GLU A 217 -13.77 -2.62 8.40
N PHE A 218 -14.10 -1.35 8.67
CA PHE A 218 -15.31 -0.72 8.16
C PHE A 218 -15.20 -0.23 6.71
N ALA A 219 -13.98 0.02 6.25
CA ALA A 219 -13.69 0.57 4.93
C ALA A 219 -12.38 -0.06 4.41
N PRO A 220 -12.43 -1.34 4.01
CA PRO A 220 -11.25 -2.05 3.54
C PRO A 220 -10.76 -1.44 2.22
N VAL A 221 -9.44 -1.52 1.99
CA VAL A 221 -8.84 -1.17 0.69
C VAL A 221 -8.64 -2.44 -0.12
N HIS A 222 -9.03 -2.39 -1.39
CA HIS A 222 -8.79 -3.45 -2.36
C HIS A 222 -7.75 -3.02 -3.39
N ILE A 223 -6.70 -3.83 -3.55
CA ILE A 223 -5.73 -3.73 -4.64
C ILE A 223 -5.83 -5.00 -5.46
N GLY A 224 -6.32 -4.88 -6.68
CA GLY A 224 -6.54 -6.03 -7.54
C GLY A 224 -5.44 -6.25 -8.57
N HIS A 225 -5.84 -6.89 -9.67
CA HIS A 225 -4.93 -7.57 -10.58
C HIS A 225 -4.15 -6.58 -11.44
N GLY A 226 -2.86 -6.84 -11.66
CA GLY A 226 -2.05 -6.05 -12.57
C GLY A 226 -1.64 -4.68 -12.03
N VAL A 227 -2.05 -4.31 -10.81
CA VAL A 227 -1.79 -2.98 -10.25
C VAL A 227 -0.30 -2.75 -10.03
N MET A 228 0.17 -1.57 -10.42
CA MET A 228 1.53 -1.11 -10.21
C MET A 228 1.53 0.25 -9.53
N CYS A 229 2.05 0.32 -8.30
CA CYS A 229 2.12 1.57 -7.54
C CYS A 229 3.56 1.85 -7.10
N GLU A 230 4.00 3.08 -7.29
CA GLU A 230 5.28 3.60 -6.82
C GLU A 230 5.07 4.94 -6.12
N ASP A 231 5.63 5.10 -4.92
CA ASP A 231 5.54 6.32 -4.12
C ASP A 231 4.08 6.76 -3.88
N PHE A 232 3.32 5.98 -3.12
CA PHE A 232 1.87 6.14 -3.07
C PHE A 232 1.28 6.09 -1.66
N ILE A 233 0.10 6.68 -1.52
CA ILE A 233 -0.76 6.49 -0.33
C ILE A 233 -2.17 6.21 -0.83
N ILE A 234 -2.78 5.10 -0.38
CA ILE A 234 -4.16 4.75 -0.67
C ILE A 234 -4.95 4.72 0.65
N CYS A 235 -6.06 5.44 0.69
CA CYS A 235 -6.89 5.58 1.88
C CYS A 235 -8.11 4.65 1.86
N SER A 236 -8.67 4.46 3.05
CA SER A 236 -9.78 3.55 3.38
C SER A 236 -10.94 3.58 2.39
N GLY A 237 -11.48 2.41 2.08
CA GLY A 237 -12.63 2.22 1.20
C GLY A 237 -12.33 2.34 -0.30
N SER A 238 -11.06 2.51 -0.67
CA SER A 238 -10.67 2.65 -2.07
C SER A 238 -10.44 1.31 -2.76
N HIS A 239 -10.72 1.27 -4.06
CA HIS A 239 -10.52 0.14 -4.94
C HIS A 239 -9.57 0.54 -6.05
N VAL A 240 -8.41 -0.10 -6.15
CA VAL A 240 -7.44 0.10 -7.22
C VAL A 240 -7.25 -1.23 -7.92
N ASP A 241 -7.56 -1.34 -9.21
CA ASP A 241 -7.67 -2.65 -9.88
C ASP A 241 -7.28 -2.60 -11.37
N ASP A 242 -7.36 -3.75 -12.03
CA ASP A 242 -7.38 -3.92 -13.48
C ASP A 242 -6.23 -3.19 -14.20
N GLY A 243 -4.99 -3.43 -13.76
CA GLY A 243 -3.80 -2.88 -14.41
C GLY A 243 -3.57 -1.40 -14.15
N THR A 244 -4.20 -0.82 -13.12
CA THR A 244 -3.99 0.59 -12.77
C THR A 244 -2.52 0.87 -12.41
N ILE A 245 -1.96 1.96 -12.96
CA ILE A 245 -0.57 2.37 -12.73
C ILE A 245 -0.56 3.71 -12.01
N LEU A 246 0.01 3.77 -10.81
CA LEU A 246 0.13 4.98 -9.99
C LEU A 246 1.60 5.28 -9.70
N THR A 247 2.02 6.52 -9.91
CA THR A 247 3.38 6.97 -9.56
C THR A 247 3.32 8.34 -8.89
N ARG A 248 3.82 8.44 -7.65
CA ARG A 248 3.75 9.68 -6.85
C ARG A 248 2.32 10.17 -6.70
N CYS A 249 1.45 9.30 -6.17
CA CYS A 249 0.01 9.56 -6.10
C CYS A 249 -0.54 9.47 -4.68
N PHE A 250 -1.52 10.33 -4.38
CA PHE A 250 -2.38 10.18 -3.21
C PHE A 250 -3.77 9.78 -3.67
N VAL A 251 -4.29 8.66 -3.15
CA VAL A 251 -5.63 8.16 -3.41
C VAL A 251 -6.41 8.26 -2.10
N GLY A 252 -7.30 9.25 -2.03
CA GLY A 252 -8.12 9.56 -0.88
C GLY A 252 -9.21 8.52 -0.66
N GLN A 253 -10.09 8.76 0.31
CA GLN A 253 -11.07 7.75 0.74
C GLN A 253 -12.11 7.44 -0.35
N ALA A 254 -12.55 6.18 -0.41
CA ALA A 254 -13.60 5.73 -1.33
C ALA A 254 -13.34 6.07 -2.81
N CYS A 255 -12.08 6.07 -3.25
CA CYS A 255 -11.76 6.23 -4.65
C CYS A 255 -11.87 4.90 -5.40
N GLN A 256 -12.22 4.94 -6.68
CA GLN A 256 -12.22 3.79 -7.57
C GLN A 256 -11.30 4.07 -8.75
N LEU A 257 -10.18 3.36 -8.85
CA LEU A 257 -9.25 3.47 -9.96
C LEU A 257 -9.12 2.09 -10.64
N GLY A 258 -9.37 2.01 -11.94
CA GLY A 258 -9.47 0.72 -12.61
C GLY A 258 -9.28 0.78 -14.13
N HIS A 259 -9.43 -0.36 -14.79
CA HIS A 259 -9.43 -0.50 -16.24
C HIS A 259 -8.26 0.21 -16.95
N ASN A 260 -7.03 -0.12 -16.55
CA ASN A 260 -5.76 0.43 -17.03
C ASN A 260 -5.67 1.96 -16.90
N TYR A 261 -6.29 2.54 -15.87
CA TYR A 261 -6.09 3.95 -15.57
C TYR A 261 -4.63 4.21 -15.17
N SER A 262 -4.06 5.30 -15.65
CA SER A 262 -2.69 5.69 -15.31
C SER A 262 -2.68 7.06 -14.66
N ALA A 263 -1.95 7.21 -13.56
CA ALA A 263 -1.81 8.48 -12.88
C ALA A 263 -0.36 8.73 -12.44
N THR A 264 0.11 9.94 -12.71
CA THR A 264 1.43 10.41 -12.29
C THR A 264 1.31 11.76 -11.60
N ASP A 265 2.06 11.95 -10.51
CA ASP A 265 2.12 13.20 -9.76
C ASP A 265 0.74 13.79 -9.39
N SER A 266 -0.22 12.92 -9.07
CA SER A 266 -1.64 13.29 -8.98
C SER A 266 -2.25 12.99 -7.61
N LEU A 267 -3.12 13.89 -7.17
CA LEU A 267 -3.89 13.73 -5.92
C LEU A 267 -5.36 13.50 -6.25
N PHE A 268 -5.91 12.37 -5.81
CA PHE A 268 -7.32 12.05 -5.83
C PHE A 268 -7.85 12.16 -4.40
N PHE A 269 -8.86 12.98 -4.16
CA PHE A 269 -9.54 13.08 -2.87
C PHE A 269 -10.83 12.26 -2.89
N SER A 270 -11.69 12.47 -1.89
CA SER A 270 -12.80 11.56 -1.61
C SER A 270 -13.73 11.32 -2.80
N ASN A 271 -14.12 10.05 -3.01
CA ASN A 271 -15.09 9.63 -4.02
C ASN A 271 -14.68 9.99 -5.46
N CYS A 272 -13.39 10.02 -5.77
CA CYS A 272 -12.92 10.10 -7.14
C CYS A 272 -13.07 8.75 -7.86
N HIS A 273 -13.35 8.80 -9.16
CA HIS A 273 -13.46 7.61 -10.00
C HIS A 273 -12.59 7.83 -11.24
N GLY A 274 -11.61 6.96 -11.45
CA GLY A 274 -10.69 7.01 -12.57
C GLY A 274 -10.59 5.69 -13.30
N GLU A 275 -11.14 5.62 -14.49
CA GLU A 275 -11.02 4.47 -15.38
C GLU A 275 -10.59 4.93 -16.76
N ASN A 276 -9.97 4.01 -17.51
CA ASN A 276 -9.91 4.11 -18.97
C ASN A 276 -9.22 5.38 -19.52
N GLY A 277 -8.30 5.98 -18.75
CA GLY A 277 -7.73 7.29 -19.03
C GLY A 277 -6.39 7.53 -18.33
N GLU A 278 -5.90 8.76 -18.48
CA GLU A 278 -4.61 9.20 -17.95
C GLU A 278 -4.75 10.52 -17.17
N ALA A 279 -4.08 10.58 -16.02
CA ALA A 279 -3.92 11.78 -15.21
C ALA A 279 -2.45 12.11 -14.98
N CYS A 280 -2.06 13.36 -15.20
CA CYS A 280 -0.71 13.85 -14.93
C CYS A 280 -0.78 15.18 -14.19
N ALA A 281 -0.09 15.28 -13.04
CA ALA A 281 -0.01 16.51 -12.26
C ALA A 281 -1.39 17.11 -11.91
N ILE A 282 -2.40 16.28 -11.58
CA ILE A 282 -3.75 16.80 -11.28
C ILE A 282 -4.02 16.94 -9.78
N PHE A 283 -4.85 17.93 -9.45
CA PHE A 283 -5.53 18.04 -8.16
C PHE A 283 -6.99 17.67 -8.36
N ALA A 284 -7.31 16.38 -8.21
CA ALA A 284 -8.67 15.87 -8.24
C ALA A 284 -9.29 15.98 -6.84
N GLY A 285 -9.97 17.11 -6.61
CA GLY A 285 -10.88 17.29 -5.48
C GLY A 285 -12.04 16.29 -5.53
N PRO A 286 -12.91 16.31 -4.49
CA PRO A 286 -13.95 15.31 -4.34
C PRO A 286 -14.84 15.18 -5.57
N PHE A 287 -15.29 13.95 -5.86
CA PHE A 287 -16.17 13.62 -6.98
C PHE A 287 -15.63 14.06 -8.35
N THR A 288 -14.32 13.94 -8.58
CA THR A 288 -13.75 14.00 -9.92
C THR A 288 -13.88 12.61 -10.55
N VAL A 289 -14.65 12.52 -11.62
CA VAL A 289 -15.05 11.26 -12.26
C VAL A 289 -14.59 11.23 -13.71
N THR A 290 -13.94 10.16 -14.09
CA THR A 290 -13.64 9.76 -15.45
C THR A 290 -13.88 8.26 -15.57
N HIS A 291 -14.89 7.87 -16.34
CA HIS A 291 -15.30 6.46 -16.45
C HIS A 291 -15.08 5.89 -17.87
N HIS A 292 -15.31 6.70 -18.90
CA HIS A 292 -15.32 6.24 -20.29
C HIS A 292 -13.98 6.46 -21.00
N LYS A 293 -13.61 5.54 -21.90
CA LYS A 293 -12.46 5.70 -22.80
C LYS A 293 -12.64 6.90 -23.74
N SER A 294 -11.62 7.69 -24.08
CA SER A 294 -10.37 7.93 -23.37
C SER A 294 -10.40 9.35 -22.81
N THR A 295 -9.95 9.53 -21.57
CA THR A 295 -9.79 10.86 -20.96
C THR A 295 -8.31 11.14 -20.70
N LEU A 296 -7.93 12.39 -20.89
CA LEU A 296 -6.61 12.90 -20.53
C LEU A 296 -6.79 14.16 -19.70
N LEU A 297 -6.31 14.13 -18.45
CA LEU A 297 -6.36 15.25 -17.52
C LEU A 297 -4.93 15.61 -17.12
N ILE A 298 -4.45 16.79 -17.51
CA ILE A 298 -3.09 17.26 -17.20
C ILE A 298 -3.14 18.61 -16.51
N ALA A 299 -2.30 18.79 -15.48
CA ALA A 299 -2.03 20.07 -14.83
C ALA A 299 -3.31 20.86 -14.47
N GLY A 300 -4.30 20.16 -13.91
CA GLY A 300 -5.63 20.72 -13.68
C GLY A 300 -6.11 20.51 -12.25
N MET A 301 -6.90 21.47 -11.77
CA MET A 301 -7.70 21.31 -10.56
C MET A 301 -9.13 20.98 -10.96
N PHE A 302 -9.62 19.82 -10.53
CA PHE A 302 -10.95 19.31 -10.86
C PHE A 302 -11.70 19.03 -9.56
N SER A 303 -13.00 19.33 -9.49
CA SER A 303 -13.84 18.91 -8.38
C SER A 303 -15.31 18.89 -8.80
N PHE A 304 -16.06 17.88 -8.38
CA PHE A 304 -17.44 17.65 -8.81
C PHE A 304 -17.58 17.71 -10.34
N MET A 305 -16.59 17.13 -11.02
CA MET A 305 -16.43 17.15 -12.47
C MET A 305 -16.69 15.74 -12.98
N ASN A 306 -17.48 15.62 -14.05
CA ASN A 306 -17.69 14.36 -14.74
C ASN A 306 -17.11 14.47 -16.16
N ALA A 307 -15.88 14.01 -16.33
CA ALA A 307 -15.20 14.02 -17.61
C ALA A 307 -15.90 13.07 -18.59
N GLY A 308 -16.54 13.65 -19.61
CA GLY A 308 -17.10 12.89 -20.72
C GLY A 308 -16.04 12.13 -21.50
N SER A 309 -16.45 11.09 -22.22
CA SER A 309 -15.58 10.36 -23.15
C SER A 309 -14.89 11.31 -24.13
N GLY A 310 -13.60 11.11 -24.36
CA GLY A 310 -12.80 11.94 -25.27
C GLY A 310 -12.37 13.29 -24.69
N SER A 311 -12.67 13.56 -23.41
CA SER A 311 -12.22 14.79 -22.74
C SER A 311 -10.69 14.84 -22.72
N ASN A 312 -10.13 15.87 -23.35
CA ASN A 312 -8.71 16.13 -23.38
C ASN A 312 -8.44 17.52 -22.79
N GLN A 313 -8.14 17.55 -21.50
CA GLN A 313 -7.70 18.75 -20.80
C GLN A 313 -6.18 18.68 -20.67
N SER A 314 -5.49 19.45 -21.53
CA SER A 314 -4.03 19.50 -21.59
C SER A 314 -3.52 20.94 -21.52
N ASN A 315 -2.39 21.13 -20.84
CA ASN A 315 -1.60 22.35 -20.83
C ASN A 315 -0.59 22.44 -22.00
N HIS A 316 -0.36 21.34 -22.75
CA HIS A 316 0.55 21.25 -23.90
C HIS A 316 -0.05 21.82 -25.19
N MET A 317 -0.66 23.00 -25.10
CA MET A 317 -1.41 23.62 -26.21
C MET A 317 -0.51 24.56 -27.03
N TYR A 318 0.37 23.99 -27.86
CA TYR A 318 1.44 24.70 -28.59
C TYR A 318 1.00 25.96 -29.34
N LYS A 319 -0.24 26.02 -29.84
CA LYS A 319 -0.78 27.16 -30.62
C LYS A 319 -1.41 28.28 -29.79
N LEU A 320 -1.76 28.05 -28.53
CA LEU A 320 -2.44 29.04 -27.67
C LEU A 320 -1.51 29.71 -26.65
N GLY A 321 -0.23 29.32 -26.62
CA GLY A 321 0.69 29.70 -25.54
C GLY A 321 0.53 28.79 -24.32
N PRO A 322 1.48 28.80 -23.37
CA PRO A 322 1.46 27.90 -22.22
C PRO A 322 0.28 28.25 -21.29
N ILE A 323 -0.74 27.39 -21.26
CA ILE A 323 -1.73 27.39 -20.18
C ILE A 323 -1.06 26.67 -19.02
N HIS A 324 -0.68 27.40 -17.96
CA HIS A 324 0.03 26.76 -16.84
C HIS A 324 -0.83 25.75 -16.07
N GLN A 325 -2.15 25.97 -16.00
CA GLN A 325 -3.10 25.04 -15.37
C GLN A 325 -4.54 25.24 -15.83
N GLY A 326 -5.36 24.18 -15.78
CA GLY A 326 -6.83 24.25 -15.90
C GLY A 326 -7.53 24.27 -14.53
N THR A 327 -8.74 24.84 -14.44
CA THR A 327 -9.59 24.73 -13.24
C THR A 327 -11.04 24.50 -13.67
N MET A 328 -11.62 23.39 -13.22
CA MET A 328 -13.02 23.04 -13.46
C MET A 328 -13.68 22.74 -12.13
N GLU A 329 -14.72 23.52 -11.82
CA GLU A 329 -15.51 23.41 -10.60
C GLU A 329 -16.85 22.71 -10.87
N ARG A 330 -17.71 22.66 -9.85
CA ARG A 330 -18.99 21.95 -9.89
C ARG A 330 -19.85 22.35 -11.10
N GLY A 331 -20.26 21.33 -11.87
CA GLY A 331 -21.15 21.48 -13.01
C GLY A 331 -20.45 21.75 -14.35
N ALA A 332 -19.11 21.66 -14.37
CA ALA A 332 -18.29 21.65 -15.58
C ALA A 332 -18.16 20.25 -16.19
#